data_AF-A0ABD1DYX4-F1
#
_entry.id   AF-A0ABD1DYX4-F1
#
_cell.length_a   1.000
_cell.length_b   1.000
_cell.length_c   1.000
_cell.angle_alpha   90.00
_cell.angle_beta   90.00
_cell.angle_gamma   90.00
#
_symmetry.space_group_name_H-M   'P 1'
#
loop_
_entity.id
_entity.type
_entity.pdbx_description
1 polymer ?
#
loop_
_entity_poly.entity_id
_entity_poly.type
_entity_poly.pdbx_seq_one_letter_code
_entity_poly.pdbx_strand_id
1 'polypeptide(L)'
;MHRTIKYVYLQGKNSKRLDKTINILMSLVRDKLYDRIITLHKGKISSKLSELRKRHYTSTELKNLICENGEDSWIIQSTRSAELYNLRKENINCDCKLRCGYCNSCIHQYTCTCIDSAVKWNMCKHIHYLCTFLNTNGADQTGNVRKCIVRIDLNFSAAKQQI
;
A
#
# COMPACT_ATOMS: atom_id res chain seq x y z
N MET A 1 -6.28 -1.63 17.11
CA MET A 1 -6.31 -0.25 17.67
C MET A 1 -7.44 -0.02 18.66
N HIS A 2 -8.69 -0.42 18.37
CA HIS A 2 -9.85 -0.16 19.24
C HIS A 2 -9.65 -0.55 20.72
N ARG A 3 -9.19 -1.77 21.02
CA ARG A 3 -8.94 -2.21 22.42
C ARG A 3 -7.89 -1.36 23.13
N THR A 4 -6.83 -0.97 22.44
CA THR A 4 -5.76 -0.12 23.00
C THR A 4 -6.30 1.25 23.38
N ILE A 5 -7.09 1.88 22.51
CA ILE A 5 -7.74 3.17 22.80
C ILE A 5 -8.66 3.03 24.01
N LYS A 6 -9.55 2.03 24.02
CA LYS A 6 -10.53 1.83 25.10
C LYS A 6 -9.89 1.52 26.45
N TYR A 7 -8.92 0.62 26.50
CA TYR A 7 -8.43 0.09 27.79
C TYR A 7 -7.12 0.71 28.26
N VAL A 8 -6.24 1.15 27.35
CA VAL A 8 -4.94 1.75 27.71
C VAL A 8 -5.07 3.26 27.91
N TYR A 9 -5.70 3.96 26.97
CA TYR A 9 -5.78 5.43 27.03
C TYR A 9 -7.05 5.94 27.72
N LEU A 10 -8.17 5.26 27.52
CA LEU A 10 -9.46 5.64 28.10
C LEU A 10 -9.78 4.92 29.43
N GLN A 11 -8.97 3.94 29.84
CA GLN A 11 -9.18 3.15 31.06
C GLN A 11 -10.60 2.56 31.18
N GLY A 12 -11.19 2.18 30.04
CA GLY A 12 -12.55 1.63 29.94
C GLY A 12 -13.67 2.68 29.96
N LYS A 13 -13.37 3.97 30.11
CA LYS A 13 -14.36 5.06 30.21
C LYS A 13 -14.63 5.70 28.86
N ASN A 14 -15.87 6.15 28.63
CA ASN A 14 -16.20 6.91 27.43
C ASN A 14 -15.80 8.39 27.63
N SER A 15 -15.06 8.95 26.68
CA SER A 15 -14.71 10.37 26.67
C SER A 15 -15.93 11.20 26.24
N LYS A 16 -16.43 12.07 27.14
CA LYS A 16 -17.57 12.96 26.84
C LYS A 16 -17.17 14.25 26.12
N ARG A 17 -15.89 14.63 26.17
CA ARG A 17 -15.39 15.87 25.57
C ARG A 17 -14.41 15.55 24.44
N LEU A 18 -14.61 16.20 23.29
CA LEU A 18 -13.82 15.97 22.08
C LEU A 18 -12.34 16.32 22.25
N ASP A 19 -12.03 17.38 23.00
CA ASP A 19 -10.67 17.80 23.33
C ASP A 19 -9.83 16.68 23.99
N LYS A 20 -10.43 15.96 24.95
CA LYS A 20 -9.79 14.81 25.60
C LYS A 20 -9.57 13.67 24.63
N THR A 21 -10.54 13.41 23.75
CA THR A 21 -10.42 12.35 22.73
C THR A 21 -9.30 12.67 21.75
N ILE A 22 -9.20 13.92 21.28
CA ILE A 22 -8.13 14.36 20.39
C ILE A 22 -6.77 14.20 21.07
N ASN A 23 -6.63 14.64 22.32
CA ASN A 23 -5.36 14.51 23.05
C ASN A 23 -4.93 13.03 23.24
N ILE A 24 -5.90 12.14 23.48
CA ILE A 24 -5.67 10.70 23.53
C ILE A 24 -5.19 10.16 22.18
N LEU A 25 -5.83 10.56 21.08
CA LEU A 25 -5.42 10.16 19.73
C LEU A 25 -4.01 10.65 19.41
N MET A 26 -3.68 11.90 19.75
CA MET A 26 -2.34 12.45 19.56
C MET A 26 -1.29 11.68 20.37
N SER A 27 -1.64 11.25 21.59
CA SER A 27 -0.77 10.41 22.43
C SER A 27 -0.57 9.02 21.84
N LEU A 28 -1.64 8.39 21.34
CA LEU A 28 -1.56 7.12 20.63
C LEU A 28 -0.66 7.20 19.39
N VAL A 29 -0.82 8.27 18.59
CA VAL A 29 0.02 8.50 17.40
C VAL A 29 1.49 8.62 17.82
N ARG A 30 1.78 9.41 18.85
CA ARG A 30 3.14 9.57 19.38
C ARG A 30 3.77 8.23 19.79
N ASP A 31 3.05 7.41 20.54
CA ASP A 31 3.58 6.11 21.00
C ASP A 31 3.82 5.15 19.82
N LYS A 32 2.94 5.17 18.81
CA LYS A 32 3.14 4.38 17.58
C LYS A 32 4.33 4.86 16.76
N LEU A 33 4.64 6.15 16.77
CA LEU A 33 5.85 6.70 16.16
C LEU A 33 7.11 6.26 16.92
N TYR A 34 7.10 6.26 18.25
CA TYR A 34 8.21 5.74 19.05
C TYR A 34 8.43 4.24 18.87
N ASP A 35 7.36 3.44 18.90
CA ASP A 35 7.41 2.00 18.59
C ASP A 35 8.10 1.74 17.23
N ARG A 36 7.79 2.58 16.24
CA ARG A 36 8.38 2.50 14.89
C ARG A 36 9.88 2.83 14.92
N ILE A 37 10.29 3.90 15.59
CA ILE A 37 11.71 4.26 15.73
C ILE A 37 12.48 3.14 16.41
N ILE A 38 11.95 2.59 17.51
CA ILE A 38 12.54 1.45 18.23
C ILE A 38 12.65 0.24 17.31
N THR A 39 11.62 -0.06 16.53
CA THR A 39 11.59 -1.19 15.60
C THR A 39 12.65 -1.06 14.51
N LEU A 40 12.88 0.15 14.01
CA LEU A 40 13.89 0.43 12.99
C LEU A 40 15.32 0.27 13.50
N HIS A 41 15.59 0.59 14.78
CA HIS A 41 16.95 0.62 15.33
C HIS A 41 17.34 -0.62 16.16
N LYS A 42 16.39 -1.31 16.80
CA LYS A 42 16.66 -2.46 17.71
C LYS A 42 16.45 -3.85 17.08
N GLY A 43 16.68 -4.01 15.77
CA GLY A 43 16.68 -5.33 15.12
C GLY A 43 15.31 -5.94 14.76
N LYS A 44 14.18 -5.30 15.11
CA LYS A 44 12.83 -5.72 14.64
C LYS A 44 12.58 -5.42 13.16
N ILE A 45 13.48 -4.72 12.46
CA ILE A 45 13.39 -4.53 11.01
C ILE A 45 13.41 -5.87 10.25
N SER A 46 14.07 -6.89 10.82
CA SER A 46 14.15 -8.25 10.26
C SER A 46 12.78 -8.89 10.03
N SER A 47 11.85 -8.75 10.98
CA SER A 47 10.49 -9.30 10.85
C SER A 47 9.68 -8.57 9.79
N LYS A 48 9.83 -7.24 9.68
CA LYS A 48 9.15 -6.47 8.65
C LYS A 48 9.70 -6.76 7.25
N LEU A 49 11.01 -6.90 7.10
CA LEU A 49 11.65 -7.35 5.87
C LEU A 49 11.26 -8.79 5.51
N SER A 50 11.08 -9.67 6.50
CA SER A 50 10.54 -11.02 6.30
C SER A 50 9.11 -10.98 5.77
N GLU A 51 8.23 -10.16 6.36
CA GLU A 51 6.85 -9.99 5.86
C GLU A 51 6.83 -9.43 4.43
N LEU A 52 7.71 -8.48 4.14
CA LEU A 52 7.85 -7.88 2.81
C LEU A 52 8.29 -8.93 1.77
N ARG A 53 9.24 -9.81 2.12
CA ARG A 53 9.62 -10.96 1.28
C ARG A 53 8.46 -11.93 1.07
N LYS A 54 7.71 -12.27 2.13
CA LYS A 54 6.54 -13.16 2.00
C LYS A 54 5.52 -12.62 1.00
N ARG A 55 5.19 -11.32 1.07
CA ARG A 55 4.25 -10.71 0.13
C ARG A 55 4.78 -10.60 -1.28
N HIS A 56 6.09 -10.41 -1.44
CA HIS A 56 6.73 -10.49 -2.74
C HIS A 56 6.51 -11.88 -3.36
N TYR A 57 6.76 -12.97 -2.63
CA TYR A 57 6.48 -14.32 -3.12
C TYR A 57 4.99 -14.56 -3.40
N THR A 58 4.08 -14.08 -2.56
CA THR A 58 2.64 -14.15 -2.89
C THR A 58 2.30 -13.39 -4.16
N SER A 59 3.06 -12.35 -4.51
CA SER A 59 2.84 -11.60 -5.75
C SER A 59 3.26 -12.37 -7.01
N THR A 60 4.24 -13.28 -6.92
CA THR A 60 4.68 -14.07 -8.07
C THR A 60 3.64 -15.12 -8.49
N GLU A 61 2.73 -15.47 -7.60
CA GLU A 61 1.60 -16.37 -7.88
C GLU A 61 0.41 -15.63 -8.53
N LEU A 62 0.41 -14.29 -8.52
CA LEU A 62 -0.66 -13.51 -9.12
C LEU A 62 -0.60 -13.61 -10.65
N LYS A 63 -1.76 -13.82 -11.26
CA LYS A 63 -1.96 -13.84 -12.72
C LYS A 63 -3.07 -12.84 -13.07
N ASN A 64 -2.98 -11.68 -12.45
CA ASN A 64 -4.04 -10.68 -12.47
C ASN A 64 -3.82 -9.74 -13.66
N LEU A 65 -4.93 -9.27 -14.24
CA LEU A 65 -4.87 -8.23 -15.27
C LEU A 65 -4.46 -6.89 -14.64
N ILE A 66 -3.55 -6.19 -15.31
CA ILE A 66 -3.13 -4.84 -14.99
C ILE A 66 -3.62 -3.92 -16.10
N CYS A 67 -4.41 -2.91 -15.75
CA CYS A 67 -4.83 -1.87 -16.68
C CYS A 67 -4.17 -0.55 -16.31
N GLU A 68 -3.65 0.18 -17.30
CA GLU A 68 -3.20 1.55 -17.10
C GLU A 68 -4.41 2.48 -17.00
N ASN A 69 -4.41 3.34 -15.98
CA ASN A 69 -5.49 4.27 -15.68
C ASN A 69 -4.95 5.69 -15.46
N GLY A 70 -4.19 6.16 -16.46
CA GLY A 70 -3.53 7.47 -16.45
C GLY A 70 -2.05 7.41 -16.08
N GLU A 71 -1.45 8.60 -15.93
CA GLU A 71 -0.05 8.75 -15.54
C GLU A 71 0.19 8.18 -14.13
N ASP A 72 1.19 7.31 -14.02
CA ASP A 72 1.60 6.70 -12.75
C ASP A 72 0.45 6.00 -11.98
N SER A 73 -0.55 5.49 -12.69
CA SER A 73 -1.78 4.93 -12.11
C SER A 73 -2.21 3.64 -12.82
N TRP A 74 -2.51 2.61 -12.03
CA TRP A 74 -2.87 1.28 -12.53
C TRP A 74 -4.05 0.69 -11.75
N ILE A 75 -4.80 -0.19 -12.42
CA ILE A 75 -5.88 -0.96 -11.83
C ILE A 75 -5.52 -2.44 -11.91
N ILE A 76 -5.63 -3.14 -10.78
CA ILE A 76 -5.45 -4.60 -10.69
C ILE A 76 -6.78 -5.24 -10.29
N GLN A 77 -7.26 -6.16 -11.10
CA GLN A 77 -8.41 -6.98 -10.77
C GLN A 77 -8.02 -8.10 -9.81
N SER A 78 -8.82 -8.36 -8.78
CA SER A 78 -8.64 -9.52 -7.90
C SER A 78 -8.82 -10.85 -8.66
N THR A 79 -8.06 -11.87 -8.27
CA THR A 79 -8.15 -13.21 -8.88
C THR A 79 -9.40 -13.96 -8.40
N ARG A 80 -9.92 -13.62 -7.22
CA ARG A 80 -10.98 -14.36 -6.52
C ARG A 80 -12.31 -13.62 -6.45
N SER A 81 -12.31 -12.33 -6.76
CA SER A 81 -13.47 -11.45 -6.66
C SER A 81 -13.47 -10.47 -7.83
N ALA A 82 -14.62 -9.86 -8.10
CA ALA A 82 -14.73 -8.76 -9.06
C ALA A 82 -14.16 -7.43 -8.51
N GLU A 83 -13.47 -7.45 -7.36
CA GLU A 83 -12.90 -6.25 -6.76
C GLU A 83 -11.73 -5.72 -7.59
N LEU A 84 -11.69 -4.40 -7.74
CA LEU A 84 -10.62 -3.68 -8.40
C LEU A 84 -9.81 -2.92 -7.36
N TYR A 85 -8.48 -3.02 -7.47
CA TYR A 85 -7.57 -2.27 -6.63
C TYR A 85 -6.87 -1.21 -7.46
N ASN A 86 -6.97 0.04 -7.05
CA ASN A 86 -6.24 1.15 -7.65
C ASN A 86 -4.85 1.22 -7.03
N LEU A 87 -3.85 1.39 -7.87
CA LEU A 87 -2.46 1.62 -7.49
C LEU A 87 -2.01 2.93 -8.10
N ARG A 88 -1.25 3.71 -7.34
CA ARG A 88 -0.61 4.93 -7.82
C ARG A 88 0.84 4.93 -7.38
N LYS A 89 1.73 5.38 -8.26
CA LYS A 89 3.11 5.66 -7.90
C LYS A 89 3.16 7.07 -7.33
N GLU A 90 3.70 7.19 -6.14
CA GLU A 90 3.98 8.48 -5.54
C GLU A 90 5.42 8.82 -5.92
N ASN A 91 5.65 9.96 -6.59
CA ASN A 91 6.98 10.36 -7.06
C ASN A 91 7.85 10.84 -5.88
N ILE A 92 8.18 9.90 -4.99
CA ILE A 92 8.86 10.11 -3.73
C ILE A 92 10.23 9.42 -3.81
N ASN A 93 11.30 10.21 -3.78
CA ASN A 93 12.63 9.69 -3.50
C ASN A 93 12.72 9.37 -2.00
N CYS A 94 13.07 8.13 -1.63
CA CYS A 94 12.96 7.67 -0.24
C CYS A 94 14.14 6.80 0.20
N ASP A 95 14.97 7.25 1.13
CA ASP A 95 16.14 6.46 1.55
C ASP A 95 15.85 5.51 2.72
N CYS A 96 14.61 5.01 2.82
CA CYS A 96 14.24 4.13 3.92
C CYS A 96 14.85 2.72 3.77
N LYS A 97 15.24 2.12 4.91
CA LYS A 97 15.82 0.76 4.96
C LYS A 97 14.80 -0.36 4.75
N LEU A 98 13.51 -0.04 4.70
CA LEU A 98 12.42 -1.00 4.52
C LEU A 98 12.05 -1.16 3.04
N ARG A 99 13.02 -1.62 2.26
CA ARG A 99 12.90 -1.85 0.81
C ARG A 99 12.82 -3.34 0.51
N CYS A 100 12.10 -3.67 -0.56
CA CYS A 100 12.15 -5.01 -1.13
C CYS A 100 13.44 -5.17 -1.92
N GLY A 101 14.24 -6.20 -1.62
CA GLY A 101 15.44 -6.49 -2.42
C GLY A 101 15.12 -6.83 -3.88
N TYR A 102 13.97 -7.45 -4.14
CA TYR A 102 13.57 -7.86 -5.50
C TYR A 102 12.92 -6.72 -6.30
N CYS A 103 12.03 -5.94 -5.67
CA CYS A 103 11.37 -4.82 -6.35
C CYS A 103 12.19 -3.53 -6.34
N ASN A 104 13.31 -3.50 -5.58
CA ASN A 104 14.08 -2.31 -5.22
C ASN A 104 13.24 -1.09 -4.77
N SER A 105 12.06 -1.35 -4.23
CA SER A 105 11.04 -0.34 -3.94
C SER A 105 10.54 -0.49 -2.51
N CYS A 106 10.07 0.62 -1.92
CA CYS A 106 9.44 0.63 -0.61
C CYS A 106 7.96 1.01 -0.70
N ILE A 107 7.24 0.88 0.43
CA ILE A 107 5.85 1.30 0.53
C ILE A 107 5.66 2.81 0.25
N HIS A 108 6.65 3.66 0.51
CA HIS A 108 6.49 5.10 0.33
C HIS A 108 6.36 5.51 -1.15
N GLN A 109 6.79 4.67 -2.07
CA GLN A 109 6.78 4.99 -3.50
C GLN A 109 5.45 4.62 -4.17
N TYR A 110 4.54 3.96 -3.47
CA TYR A 110 3.30 3.46 -4.04
C TYR A 110 2.14 3.48 -3.06
N THR A 111 0.95 3.79 -3.56
CA THR A 111 -0.30 3.60 -2.82
C THR A 111 -1.13 2.50 -3.49
N CYS A 112 -1.91 1.79 -2.68
CA CYS A 112 -2.87 0.79 -3.15
C CYS A 112 -4.12 0.79 -2.27
N THR A 113 -5.30 0.64 -2.86
CA THR A 113 -6.59 0.66 -2.13
C THR A 113 -6.87 -0.62 -1.32
N CYS A 114 -6.07 -1.68 -1.46
CA CYS A 114 -6.26 -2.89 -0.68
C CYS A 114 -5.95 -2.69 0.82
N ILE A 115 -6.55 -3.52 1.68
CA ILE A 115 -6.41 -3.42 3.14
C ILE A 115 -4.95 -3.44 3.63
N ASP A 116 -4.08 -4.18 2.95
CA ASP A 116 -2.68 -4.32 3.34
C ASP A 116 -1.88 -3.02 3.17
N SER A 117 -2.21 -2.22 2.16
CA SER A 117 -1.58 -0.92 1.91
C SER A 117 -2.35 0.19 2.62
N ALA A 118 -3.66 0.29 2.39
CA ALA A 118 -4.49 1.38 2.89
C ALA A 118 -4.65 1.39 4.42
N VAL A 119 -4.73 0.21 5.05
CA VAL A 119 -5.02 0.11 6.51
C VAL A 119 -3.79 -0.35 7.28
N LYS A 120 -3.12 -1.41 6.81
CA LYS A 120 -1.95 -1.97 7.53
C LYS A 120 -0.64 -1.23 7.24
N TRP A 121 -0.67 -0.26 6.32
CA TRP A 121 0.50 0.52 5.92
C TRP A 121 1.72 -0.36 5.64
N ASN A 122 1.51 -1.37 4.78
CA ASN A 122 2.57 -2.28 4.35
C ASN A 122 2.52 -2.49 2.83
N MET A 123 3.67 -2.67 2.17
CA MET A 123 3.75 -2.92 0.73
C MET A 123 3.00 -4.22 0.41
N CYS A 124 1.92 -4.14 -0.36
CA CYS A 124 1.02 -5.26 -0.60
C CYS A 124 1.48 -6.11 -1.79
N LYS A 125 0.88 -7.31 -1.93
CA LYS A 125 1.13 -8.20 -3.07
C LYS A 125 0.84 -7.53 -4.42
N HIS A 126 -0.14 -6.61 -4.49
CA HIS A 126 -0.47 -5.88 -5.72
C HIS A 126 0.64 -4.92 -6.13
N ILE A 127 1.22 -4.18 -5.17
CA ILE A 127 2.35 -3.29 -5.44
C ILE A 127 3.56 -4.13 -5.86
N HIS A 128 3.84 -5.24 -5.20
CA HIS A 128 4.93 -6.13 -5.61
C HIS A 128 4.75 -6.68 -7.02
N TYR A 129 3.53 -7.12 -7.37
CA TYR A 129 3.21 -7.60 -8.70
C TYR A 129 3.40 -6.51 -9.75
N LEU A 130 2.92 -5.29 -9.47
CA LEU A 130 3.14 -4.13 -10.33
C LEU A 130 4.64 -3.84 -10.51
N CYS A 131 5.45 -3.84 -9.46
CA CYS A 131 6.90 -3.62 -9.59
C CYS A 131 7.55 -4.68 -10.48
N THR A 132 7.21 -5.96 -10.32
CA THR A 132 7.73 -7.04 -11.17
C THR A 132 7.28 -6.87 -12.62
N PHE A 133 6.03 -6.47 -12.84
CA PHE A 133 5.50 -6.16 -14.16
C PHE A 133 6.23 -4.97 -14.81
N LEU A 134 6.47 -3.88 -14.09
CA LEU A 134 7.20 -2.73 -14.62
C LEU A 134 8.67 -3.06 -14.92
N ASN A 135 9.33 -3.85 -14.07
CA ASN A 135 10.71 -4.26 -14.27
C ASN A 135 10.89 -5.20 -15.48
N THR A 136 9.89 -6.03 -15.79
CA THR A 136 9.91 -6.90 -16.97
C THR A 136 9.62 -6.13 -18.25
N ASN A 137 8.66 -5.19 -18.24
CA ASN A 137 8.36 -4.35 -19.41
C ASN A 137 9.43 -3.30 -19.70
N GLY A 138 10.24 -2.91 -18.72
CA GLY A 138 11.38 -2.01 -18.94
C GLY A 138 12.57 -2.66 -19.67
N ALA A 139 12.57 -3.99 -19.85
CA ALA A 139 13.74 -4.75 -20.32
C ALA A 139 13.61 -5.40 -21.71
N ASP A 140 12.42 -5.53 -22.30
CA ASP A 140 12.25 -6.26 -23.58
C ASP A 140 11.69 -5.41 -24.73
N GLN A 141 12.56 -5.12 -25.71
CA GLN A 141 12.17 -4.74 -27.09
C GLN A 141 11.97 -5.96 -28.01
N THR A 142 11.93 -7.19 -27.49
CA THR A 142 11.75 -8.38 -28.32
C THR A 142 10.45 -9.08 -27.97
N GLY A 143 9.47 -8.93 -28.86
CA GLY A 143 8.14 -9.50 -28.71
C GLY A 143 8.16 -11.01 -28.53
N ASN A 144 7.72 -11.48 -27.36
CA ASN A 144 6.66 -12.49 -27.19
C ASN A 144 6.55 -12.96 -25.73
N VAL A 145 5.79 -12.27 -24.87
CA VAL A 145 5.15 -12.88 -23.67
C VAL A 145 3.83 -12.13 -23.36
N ARG A 146 2.83 -12.86 -22.85
CA ARG A 146 1.41 -12.50 -22.67
C ARG A 146 1.09 -11.05 -22.28
N LYS A 147 0.45 -10.37 -23.24
CA LYS A 147 -0.58 -9.32 -23.14
C LYS A 147 -1.35 -9.31 -21.82
N CYS A 148 -1.49 -8.15 -21.17
CA CYS A 148 -2.55 -7.20 -21.53
C CYS A 148 -2.39 -5.92 -20.68
N ILE A 149 -1.93 -4.83 -21.28
CA ILE A 149 -2.27 -3.48 -20.81
C ILE A 149 -3.55 -3.13 -21.56
N VAL A 150 -4.70 -3.23 -20.89
CA VAL A 150 -5.91 -2.62 -21.41
C VAL A 150 -5.79 -1.14 -21.06
N ARG A 151 -5.58 -0.28 -22.07
CA ARG A 151 -5.79 1.16 -21.91
C ARG A 151 -7.29 1.36 -21.75
N ILE A 152 -7.70 1.94 -20.64
CA ILE A 152 -9.07 2.44 -20.51
C ILE A 152 -9.05 3.84 -21.11
N ASP A 153 -9.49 3.98 -22.36
CA ASP A 153 -9.78 5.29 -22.95
C ASP A 153 -11.01 5.84 -22.22
N LEU A 154 -10.79 6.61 -21.15
CA LEU A 154 -11.85 7.30 -20.43
C LEU A 154 -12.34 8.50 -21.24
N ASN A 155 -13.19 8.26 -22.23
CA ASN A 155 -14.22 9.24 -22.60
C ASN A 155 -15.30 9.22 -21.51
N PHE A 156 -14.98 9.77 -20.33
CA PHE A 156 -15.98 10.14 -19.34
C PHE A 156 -16.35 11.61 -19.58
N SER A 157 -17.22 11.81 -20.57
CA SER A 157 -17.88 13.09 -20.77
C SER A 157 -18.71 13.45 -19.54
N ALA A 158 -18.40 14.59 -18.95
CA ALA A 158 -19.32 15.51 -18.30
C ALA A 158 -20.52 14.93 -17.52
N ALA A 159 -20.37 14.79 -16.21
CA ALA A 159 -21.47 15.01 -15.28
C ALA A 159 -20.98 15.98 -14.21
N LYS A 160 -21.05 17.28 -14.55
CA LYS A 160 -20.91 18.38 -13.58
C LYS A 160 -21.97 18.21 -12.50
N GLN A 161 -21.53 18.39 -11.26
CA GLN A 161 -22.36 18.63 -10.09
C GLN A 161 -23.43 19.70 -10.38
N GLN A 162 -24.68 19.37 -10.08
CA GLN A 162 -25.72 20.33 -9.68
C GLN A 162 -26.09 19.98 -8.24
N ILE A 163 -25.55 20.72 -7.28
CA ILE A 163 -26.27 21.36 -6.16
C ILE A 163 -25.48 22.63 -5.83
#